data_AF-A0A1H1ICM7-F1
#
_entry.id   AF-A0A1H1ICM7-F1
#
_cell.length_a   1.000
_cell.length_b   1.000
_cell.length_c   1.000
_cell.angle_alpha   90.00
_cell.angle_beta   90.00
_cell.angle_gamma   90.00
#
_symmetry.space_group_name_H-M   'P 1'
#
loop_
_entity.id
_entity.type
_entity.pdbx_description
1 polymer ?
#
loop_
_entity_poly.entity_id
_entity_poly.type
_entity_poly.pdbx_seq_one_letter_code
_entity_poly.pdbx_strand_id
1 'polypeptide(L)'
;MSNARLAELVSALESELLDFMERHQVNHDEYRAATDLIVSSIKQGEESLLFDVFFEARATDTGNVDREGSPEAIEGPFYVPNAPFLPAPSVMPQRPNEAGVILFFTGEVRDAKGNPISEMEIDLWHADAEGLYSNIHPGIPDFNLRGRFNTDSDGKFEVKTILPPPYEIPKSGPTGYVLSQLGRHFFRPAHLHMKLRHPNHVEMTSQLYFAGGDYLKNDVANAVREGLIGVFSYVDDPAEIARRGLSDPFYVYRYDFTLPS
;
A
#
# COMPACT_ATOMS: atom_id res chain seq x y z
N MET A 1 28.52 -15.88 -17.82
CA MET A 1 27.61 -17.03 -17.76
C MET A 1 26.21 -16.51 -18.05
N SER A 2 25.40 -17.22 -18.84
CA SER A 2 24.00 -16.84 -19.07
C SER A 2 23.17 -17.09 -17.81
N ASN A 3 22.22 -16.20 -17.53
CA ASN A 3 21.27 -16.39 -16.43
C ASN A 3 20.14 -17.32 -16.91
N ALA A 4 20.18 -18.59 -16.49
CA ALA A 4 19.24 -19.62 -16.94
C ALA A 4 17.78 -19.29 -16.58
N ARG A 5 17.54 -18.75 -15.38
CA ARG A 5 16.18 -18.36 -14.95
C ARG A 5 15.64 -17.20 -15.77
N LEU A 6 16.48 -16.20 -16.06
CA LEU A 6 16.10 -15.10 -16.93
C LEU A 6 15.73 -15.61 -18.34
N ALA A 7 16.55 -16.49 -18.90
CA ALA A 7 16.29 -17.05 -20.24
C ALA A 7 14.98 -17.84 -20.30
N GLU A 8 14.69 -18.64 -19.27
CA GLU A 8 13.42 -19.38 -19.13
C GLU A 8 12.22 -18.42 -19.12
N LEU A 9 12.24 -17.41 -18.23
CA LEU A 9 11.13 -16.48 -18.07
C LEU A 9 10.89 -15.62 -19.31
N VAL A 10 11.95 -15.13 -19.94
CA VAL A 10 11.83 -14.32 -21.17
C VAL A 10 11.27 -15.16 -22.32
N SER A 11 11.75 -16.38 -22.50
CA SER A 11 11.28 -17.26 -23.58
C SER A 11 9.82 -17.65 -23.38
N ALA A 12 9.41 -17.94 -22.14
CA ALA A 12 8.02 -18.26 -21.82
C ALA A 12 7.09 -17.07 -22.07
N LEU A 13 7.47 -15.87 -21.61
CA LEU A 13 6.67 -14.65 -21.84
C LEU A 13 6.55 -14.34 -23.34
N GLU A 14 7.65 -14.46 -24.10
CA GLU A 14 7.62 -14.26 -25.55
C GLU A 14 6.64 -15.23 -26.22
N SER A 15 6.70 -16.52 -25.86
CA SER A 15 5.77 -17.53 -26.39
C SER A 15 4.31 -17.18 -26.09
N GLU A 16 3.99 -16.82 -24.84
CA GLU A 16 2.61 -16.46 -24.44
C GLU A 16 2.09 -15.23 -25.18
N LEU A 17 2.93 -14.22 -25.39
CA LEU A 17 2.55 -13.01 -26.12
C LEU A 17 2.34 -13.30 -27.62
N LEU A 18 3.20 -14.10 -28.24
CA LEU A 18 3.05 -14.50 -29.64
C LEU A 18 1.77 -15.34 -29.83
N ASP A 19 1.52 -16.31 -28.96
CA ASP A 19 0.31 -17.13 -28.98
C ASP A 19 -0.95 -16.28 -28.75
N PHE A 20 -0.88 -15.28 -27.86
CA PHE A 20 -1.96 -14.32 -27.66
C PHE A 20 -2.24 -13.51 -28.94
N MET A 21 -1.19 -12.99 -29.59
CA MET A 21 -1.32 -12.22 -30.82
C MET A 21 -1.95 -13.04 -31.95
N GLU A 22 -1.53 -14.29 -32.12
CA GLU A 22 -2.13 -15.19 -33.12
C GLU A 22 -3.59 -15.51 -32.78
N ARG A 23 -3.87 -15.89 -31.53
CA ARG A 23 -5.23 -16.26 -31.08
C ARG A 23 -6.24 -15.14 -31.25
N HIS A 24 -5.82 -13.90 -30.99
CA HIS A 24 -6.68 -12.72 -31.08
C HIS A 24 -6.53 -11.94 -32.38
N GLN A 25 -5.70 -12.43 -33.32
CA GLN A 25 -5.43 -11.79 -34.60
C GLN A 25 -4.99 -10.32 -34.45
N VAL A 26 -4.14 -10.05 -33.45
CA VAL A 26 -3.63 -8.71 -33.16
C VAL A 26 -2.89 -8.18 -34.39
N ASN A 27 -3.41 -7.10 -34.97
CA ASN A 27 -2.85 -6.53 -36.18
C ASN A 27 -1.77 -5.48 -35.86
N HIS A 28 -1.14 -4.93 -36.90
CA HIS A 28 -0.06 -3.97 -36.74
C HIS A 28 -0.50 -2.69 -36.01
N ASP A 29 -1.70 -2.18 -36.30
CA ASP A 29 -2.19 -0.94 -35.70
C ASP A 29 -2.46 -1.10 -34.19
N GLU A 30 -3.03 -2.24 -33.79
CA GLU A 30 -3.24 -2.60 -32.39
C GLU A 30 -1.91 -2.78 -31.64
N TYR A 31 -0.94 -3.47 -32.26
CA TYR A 31 0.41 -3.57 -31.72
C TYR A 31 1.04 -2.18 -31.52
N ARG A 32 0.92 -1.28 -32.51
CA ARG A 32 1.45 0.09 -32.40
C ARG A 32 0.79 0.86 -31.28
N ALA A 33 -0.54 0.81 -31.17
CA ALA A 33 -1.27 1.45 -30.08
C ALA A 33 -0.82 0.95 -28.69
N ALA A 34 -0.61 -0.36 -28.53
CA ALA A 34 -0.10 -0.94 -27.29
C ALA A 34 1.34 -0.47 -26.98
N THR A 35 2.22 -0.43 -27.98
CA THR A 35 3.59 0.08 -27.77
C THR A 35 3.63 1.58 -27.46
N ASP A 36 2.78 2.38 -28.11
CA ASP A 36 2.68 3.82 -27.89
C ASP A 36 2.16 4.12 -26.49
N LEU A 37 1.22 3.30 -25.98
CA LEU A 37 0.76 3.37 -24.60
C LEU A 37 1.93 3.21 -23.61
N ILE A 38 2.73 2.16 -23.75
CA ILE A 38 3.88 1.89 -22.86
C ILE A 38 4.90 3.03 -22.93
N VAL A 39 5.24 3.49 -24.14
CA VAL A 39 6.17 4.62 -24.34
C VAL A 39 5.62 5.90 -23.71
N SER A 40 4.31 6.14 -23.84
CA SER A 40 3.65 7.29 -23.22
C SER A 40 3.68 7.22 -21.70
N SER A 41 3.47 6.04 -21.11
CA SER A 41 3.56 5.85 -19.65
C SER A 41 4.92 6.25 -19.13
N ILE A 42 6.00 5.77 -19.77
CA ILE A 42 7.38 6.11 -19.38
C ILE A 42 7.65 7.62 -19.50
N LYS A 43 7.20 8.25 -20.60
CA LYS A 43 7.40 9.70 -20.80
C LYS A 43 6.67 10.55 -19.77
N GLN A 44 5.57 10.05 -19.23
CA GLN A 44 4.74 10.75 -18.25
C GLN A 44 5.04 10.35 -16.81
N GLY A 45 5.96 9.40 -16.59
CA GLY A 45 6.28 8.88 -15.25
C GLY A 45 5.17 8.00 -14.65
N GLU A 46 4.32 7.41 -15.49
CA GLU A 46 3.22 6.50 -15.08
C GLU A 46 3.54 5.03 -15.36
N GLU A 47 4.78 4.68 -15.71
CA GLU A 47 5.15 3.29 -15.97
C GLU A 47 4.86 2.38 -14.77
N SER A 48 5.24 2.78 -13.56
CA SER A 48 4.93 2.01 -12.34
C SER A 48 3.42 1.90 -12.15
N LEU A 49 2.68 3.02 -12.21
CA LEU A 49 1.22 3.00 -12.05
C LEU A 49 0.52 2.05 -13.02
N LEU A 50 0.96 2.00 -14.28
CA LEU A 50 0.42 1.07 -15.27
C LEU A 50 0.64 -0.38 -14.83
N PHE A 51 1.86 -0.74 -14.41
CA PHE A 51 2.14 -2.11 -13.98
C PHE A 51 1.44 -2.47 -12.67
N ASP A 52 1.33 -1.53 -11.74
CA ASP A 52 0.69 -1.72 -10.43
C ASP A 52 -0.80 -2.03 -10.58
N VAL A 53 -1.51 -1.25 -11.41
CA VAL A 53 -2.96 -1.41 -11.64
C VAL A 53 -3.32 -2.76 -12.28
N PHE A 54 -2.46 -3.30 -13.13
CA PHE A 54 -2.79 -4.49 -13.93
C PHE A 54 -2.11 -5.78 -13.47
N PHE A 55 -0.95 -5.71 -12.82
CA PHE A 55 -0.10 -6.89 -12.61
C PHE A 55 0.44 -7.07 -11.19
N GLU A 56 0.77 -6.01 -10.46
CA GLU A 56 1.50 -6.12 -9.18
C GLU A 56 0.75 -6.99 -8.16
N ALA A 57 -0.58 -6.82 -8.02
CA ALA A 57 -1.37 -7.64 -7.10
C ALA A 57 -1.28 -9.15 -7.41
N ARG A 58 -1.13 -9.54 -8.67
CA ARG A 58 -0.95 -10.96 -9.06
C ARG A 58 0.45 -11.46 -8.69
N ALA A 59 1.47 -10.63 -8.82
CA ALA A 59 2.82 -10.96 -8.38
C ALA A 59 2.85 -11.19 -6.87
N THR A 60 2.22 -10.29 -6.10
CA THR A 60 2.06 -10.44 -4.66
C THR A 60 1.26 -11.68 -4.28
N ASP A 61 0.14 -11.98 -4.96
CA ASP A 61 -0.63 -13.20 -4.71
C ASP A 61 0.23 -14.46 -4.89
N THR A 62 1.06 -14.49 -5.92
CA THR A 62 1.98 -15.62 -6.19
C THR A 62 3.00 -15.77 -5.06
N GLY A 63 3.54 -14.65 -4.57
CA GLY A 63 4.48 -14.64 -3.43
C GLY A 63 3.83 -15.02 -2.09
N ASN A 64 2.53 -14.82 -1.96
CA ASN A 64 1.76 -15.20 -0.78
C ASN A 64 1.31 -16.68 -0.80
N VAL A 65 1.48 -17.41 -1.91
CA VAL A 65 1.18 -18.85 -1.93
C VAL A 65 2.07 -19.55 -0.91
N ASP A 66 1.43 -20.26 0.03
CA ASP A 66 2.07 -20.96 1.16
C ASP A 66 2.84 -20.07 2.15
N ARG A 67 2.60 -18.74 2.13
CA ARG A 67 3.16 -17.84 3.13
C ARG A 67 2.56 -18.13 4.51
N GLU A 68 3.44 -18.29 5.50
CA GLU A 68 3.07 -18.35 6.91
C GLU A 68 2.89 -16.93 7.47
N GLY A 69 1.83 -16.72 8.26
CA GLY A 69 1.57 -15.44 8.92
C GLY A 69 0.78 -14.44 8.06
N SER A 70 1.01 -13.15 8.28
CA SER A 70 0.27 -12.07 7.63
C SER A 70 0.63 -11.97 6.15
N PRO A 71 -0.37 -11.76 5.26
CA PRO A 71 -0.12 -11.62 3.83
C PRO A 71 0.65 -10.34 3.51
N GLU A 72 1.56 -10.43 2.54
CA GLU A 72 2.12 -9.26 1.88
C GLU A 72 1.08 -8.60 0.97
N ALA A 73 1.29 -7.33 0.68
CA ALA A 73 0.50 -6.58 -0.28
C ALA A 73 1.41 -5.78 -1.21
N ILE A 74 0.81 -5.24 -2.27
CA ILE A 74 1.51 -4.34 -3.19
C ILE A 74 2.13 -3.15 -2.45
N GLU A 75 3.27 -2.67 -2.94
CA GLU A 75 3.92 -1.46 -2.40
C GLU A 75 3.21 -0.21 -2.91
N GLY A 76 2.79 -0.25 -4.18
CA GLY A 76 2.36 0.91 -4.93
C GLY A 76 3.52 1.88 -5.23
N PRO A 77 3.26 2.92 -6.03
CA PRO A 77 4.33 3.72 -6.64
C PRO A 77 4.85 4.84 -5.74
N PHE A 78 4.36 4.96 -4.50
CA PHE A 78 4.51 6.17 -3.67
C PHE A 78 5.37 5.97 -2.43
N TYR A 79 6.10 4.87 -2.30
CA TYR A 79 7.08 4.70 -1.24
C TYR A 79 8.25 5.68 -1.40
N VAL A 80 8.69 6.28 -0.29
CA VAL A 80 9.83 7.20 -0.24
C VAL A 80 10.71 6.80 0.94
N PRO A 81 11.98 6.42 0.70
CA PRO A 81 12.85 5.94 1.77
C PRO A 81 13.29 7.07 2.71
N ASN A 82 13.79 6.68 3.88
CA ASN A 82 14.38 7.57 4.89
C ASN A 82 13.38 8.53 5.54
N ALA A 83 12.12 8.12 5.70
CA ALA A 83 11.17 8.86 6.52
C ALA A 83 11.71 9.08 7.96
N PRO A 84 11.30 10.15 8.66
CA PRO A 84 11.76 10.44 10.02
C PRO A 84 11.47 9.28 10.98
N PHE A 85 12.41 9.00 11.88
CA PHE A 85 12.18 8.06 12.98
C PHE A 85 11.47 8.79 14.14
N LEU A 86 10.41 8.18 14.67
CA LEU A 86 9.48 8.76 15.62
C LEU A 86 9.74 8.19 17.02
N PRO A 87 9.93 9.04 18.06
CA PRO A 87 9.98 8.57 19.44
C PRO A 87 8.58 8.19 19.93
N ALA A 88 8.51 7.27 20.90
CA ALA A 88 7.27 7.01 21.61
C ALA A 88 6.90 8.19 22.56
N PRO A 89 5.63 8.61 22.65
CA PRO A 89 4.49 8.16 21.85
C PRO A 89 4.61 8.64 20.40
N SER A 90 4.47 7.71 19.44
CA SER A 90 4.70 7.99 18.02
C SER A 90 3.54 8.81 17.45
N VAL A 91 3.87 9.92 16.80
CA VAL A 91 2.92 10.77 16.06
C VAL A 91 3.48 11.01 14.67
N MET A 92 2.70 10.73 13.64
CA MET A 92 3.12 10.94 12.26
C MET A 92 3.48 12.41 12.02
N PRO A 93 4.55 12.70 11.26
CA PRO A 93 4.83 14.07 10.83
C PRO A 93 3.61 14.61 10.08
N GLN A 94 3.20 15.84 10.38
CA GLN A 94 1.97 16.40 9.81
C GLN A 94 2.04 17.92 9.80
N ARG A 95 1.25 18.59 8.95
CA ARG A 95 1.13 20.04 8.91
C ARG A 95 0.55 20.55 10.23
N PRO A 96 0.81 21.83 10.60
CA PRO A 96 -0.02 22.51 11.58
C PRO A 96 -1.49 22.47 11.11
N ASN A 97 -2.37 21.95 11.97
CA ASN A 97 -3.80 21.73 11.67
C ASN A 97 -4.05 20.78 10.49
N GLU A 98 -3.33 19.65 10.43
CA GLU A 98 -3.61 18.57 9.47
C GLU A 98 -5.10 18.21 9.47
N ALA A 99 -5.73 18.32 8.31
CA ALA A 99 -7.13 17.96 8.15
C ALA A 99 -7.31 16.43 8.25
N GLY A 100 -8.47 16.00 8.75
CA GLY A 100 -8.80 14.58 8.88
C GLY A 100 -9.23 14.23 10.30
N VAL A 101 -9.86 13.06 10.44
CA VAL A 101 -10.24 12.52 11.75
C VAL A 101 -9.04 11.79 12.34
N ILE A 102 -8.78 11.98 13.63
CA ILE A 102 -7.67 11.31 14.31
C ILE A 102 -7.83 9.79 14.23
N LEU A 103 -6.73 9.13 13.92
CA LEU A 103 -6.59 7.68 13.87
C LEU A 103 -5.43 7.25 14.76
N PHE A 104 -5.67 6.33 15.69
CA PHE A 104 -4.60 5.57 16.33
C PHE A 104 -4.47 4.23 15.62
N PHE A 105 -3.34 4.00 14.97
CA PHE A 105 -2.99 2.69 14.43
C PHE A 105 -2.19 1.93 15.47
N THR A 106 -2.70 0.78 15.88
CA THR A 106 -2.13 -0.03 16.96
C THR A 106 -2.00 -1.49 16.52
N GLY A 107 -1.16 -2.24 17.21
CA GLY A 107 -1.08 -3.67 17.01
C GLY A 107 0.09 -4.31 17.73
N GLU A 108 0.30 -5.58 17.42
CA GLU A 108 1.43 -6.35 17.88
C GLU A 108 2.11 -7.04 16.70
N VAL A 109 3.42 -7.23 16.75
CA VAL A 109 4.18 -8.01 15.78
C VAL A 109 4.73 -9.25 16.49
N ARG A 110 4.38 -10.42 15.96
CA ARG A 110 4.79 -11.73 16.49
C ARG A 110 5.40 -12.60 15.41
N ASP A 111 6.24 -13.55 15.80
CA ASP A 111 6.66 -14.64 14.91
C ASP A 111 5.55 -15.70 14.78
N ALA A 112 5.71 -16.66 13.88
CA ALA A 112 4.74 -17.73 13.67
C ALA A 112 4.56 -18.67 14.88
N LYS A 113 5.46 -18.61 15.88
CA LYS A 113 5.35 -19.35 17.15
C LYS A 113 4.62 -18.54 18.23
N GLY A 114 4.23 -17.30 17.92
CA GLY A 114 3.55 -16.38 18.83
C GLY A 114 4.47 -15.57 19.72
N ASN A 115 5.80 -15.64 19.54
CA ASN A 115 6.74 -14.82 20.33
C ASN A 115 6.66 -13.36 19.87
N PRO A 116 6.66 -12.39 20.79
CA PRO A 116 6.70 -10.98 20.43
C PRO A 116 8.03 -10.62 19.74
N ILE A 117 7.97 -9.81 18.70
CA ILE A 117 9.15 -9.28 18.02
C ILE A 117 9.34 -7.82 18.43
N SER A 118 10.27 -7.57 19.35
CA SER A 118 10.69 -6.24 19.78
C SER A 118 11.56 -5.56 18.73
N GLU A 119 11.58 -4.21 18.71
CA GLU A 119 12.44 -3.43 17.81
C GLU A 119 12.20 -3.72 16.32
N MET A 120 11.00 -4.16 15.96
CA MET A 120 10.56 -4.22 14.56
C MET A 120 10.33 -2.80 14.07
N GLU A 121 11.13 -2.35 13.09
CA GLU A 121 10.88 -1.06 12.43
C GLU A 121 9.64 -1.20 11.55
N ILE A 122 8.66 -0.32 11.77
CA ILE A 122 7.48 -0.14 10.94
C ILE A 122 7.63 1.21 10.24
N ASP A 123 7.79 1.17 8.93
CA ASP A 123 7.85 2.34 8.04
C ASP A 123 6.48 2.57 7.41
N LEU A 124 5.74 3.55 7.93
CA LEU A 124 4.33 3.81 7.60
C LEU A 124 4.21 5.02 6.66
N TRP A 125 3.36 4.91 5.64
CA TRP A 125 2.95 6.06 4.82
C TRP A 125 1.50 5.94 4.35
N HIS A 126 0.81 7.08 4.20
CA HIS A 126 -0.53 7.14 3.63
C HIS A 126 -0.84 8.54 3.05
N ALA A 127 -1.97 8.63 2.35
CA ALA A 127 -2.49 9.90 1.81
C ALA A 127 -2.99 10.84 2.91
N ASP A 128 -3.02 12.14 2.61
CA ASP A 128 -3.71 13.13 3.41
C ASP A 128 -5.24 13.10 3.21
N ALA A 129 -5.96 14.02 3.87
CA ALA A 129 -7.42 14.13 3.77
C ALA A 129 -7.95 14.48 2.37
N GLU A 130 -7.09 14.88 1.44
CA GLU A 130 -7.43 15.13 0.03
C GLU A 130 -7.05 13.94 -0.88
N GLY A 131 -6.49 12.86 -0.31
CA GLY A 131 -6.05 11.70 -1.07
C GLY A 131 -4.66 11.88 -1.69
N LEU A 132 -3.88 12.86 -1.23
CA LEU A 132 -2.57 13.21 -1.79
C LEU A 132 -1.42 12.75 -0.89
N TYR A 133 -0.33 12.30 -1.51
CA TYR A 133 0.88 11.84 -0.82
C TYR A 133 1.98 12.91 -0.83
N SER A 134 2.61 13.14 0.32
CA SER A 134 3.82 13.98 0.41
C SER A 134 4.95 13.46 -0.47
N ASN A 135 5.87 14.33 -0.88
CA ASN A 135 7.01 14.02 -1.76
C ASN A 135 6.63 13.53 -3.18
N ILE A 136 5.35 13.24 -3.43
CA ILE A 136 4.80 12.87 -4.72
C ILE A 136 3.99 14.05 -5.28
N HIS A 137 3.06 14.58 -4.47
CA HIS A 137 2.20 15.68 -4.85
C HIS A 137 2.76 17.01 -4.32
N PRO A 138 2.63 18.10 -5.11
CA PRO A 138 3.12 19.41 -4.71
C PRO A 138 2.27 20.03 -3.59
N GLY A 139 2.85 20.96 -2.83
CA GLY A 139 2.13 21.73 -1.81
C GLY A 139 1.98 21.04 -0.46
N ILE A 140 2.56 19.85 -0.28
CA ILE A 140 2.57 19.09 0.97
C ILE A 140 4.00 19.11 1.53
N PRO A 141 4.21 19.36 2.84
CA PRO A 141 5.55 19.29 3.43
C PRO A 141 6.21 17.93 3.23
N ASP A 142 7.54 17.93 3.12
CA ASP A 142 8.31 16.70 3.02
C ASP A 142 8.00 15.76 4.20
N PHE A 143 7.78 14.50 3.87
CA PHE A 143 7.43 13.43 4.82
C PHE A 143 6.15 13.63 5.62
N ASN A 144 5.26 14.54 5.24
CA ASN A 144 3.92 14.61 5.80
C ASN A 144 3.22 13.25 5.69
N LEU A 145 2.78 12.71 6.83
CA LEU A 145 2.15 11.39 6.97
C LEU A 145 3.04 10.23 6.51
N ARG A 146 4.36 10.39 6.68
CA ARG A 146 5.39 9.34 6.50
C ARG A 146 6.30 9.28 7.72
N GLY A 147 6.50 8.09 8.29
CA GLY A 147 7.28 7.97 9.52
C GLY A 147 7.63 6.54 9.88
N ARG A 148 8.74 6.39 10.59
CA ARG A 148 9.26 5.10 11.07
C ARG A 148 9.19 5.03 12.59
N PHE A 149 8.76 3.90 13.14
CA PHE A 149 8.72 3.67 14.58
C PHE A 149 8.94 2.19 14.88
N ASN A 150 9.33 1.87 16.11
CA ASN A 150 9.60 0.50 16.51
C ASN A 150 8.48 -0.08 17.38
N THR A 151 8.34 -1.40 17.34
CA THR A 151 7.64 -2.14 18.38
C THR A 151 8.40 -2.09 19.72
N ASP A 152 7.66 -2.09 20.82
CA ASP A 152 8.21 -2.16 22.18
C ASP A 152 8.70 -3.58 22.54
N SER A 153 9.12 -3.77 23.80
CA SER A 153 9.61 -5.05 24.30
C SER A 153 8.60 -6.20 24.27
N ASP A 154 7.30 -5.87 24.24
CA ASP A 154 6.20 -6.83 24.12
C ASP A 154 5.75 -7.01 22.65
N GLY A 155 6.49 -6.44 21.71
CA GLY A 155 6.16 -6.46 20.28
C GLY A 155 5.02 -5.54 19.89
N LYS A 156 4.60 -4.61 20.76
CA LYS A 156 3.43 -3.74 20.53
C LYS A 156 3.85 -2.42 19.92
N PHE A 157 2.93 -1.81 19.16
CA PHE A 157 3.11 -0.46 18.64
C PHE A 157 1.80 0.34 18.73
N GLU A 158 1.95 1.65 18.81
CA GLU A 158 0.86 2.62 18.60
C GLU A 158 1.45 3.85 17.91
N VAL A 159 0.78 4.33 16.87
CA VAL A 159 1.09 5.60 16.21
C VAL A 159 -0.18 6.41 15.99
N LYS A 160 -0.11 7.70 16.33
CA LYS A 160 -1.19 8.66 16.06
C LYS A 160 -1.01 9.28 14.68
N THR A 161 -2.08 9.27 13.89
CA THR A 161 -2.16 9.88 12.57
C THR A 161 -3.60 10.35 12.27
N ILE A 162 -3.94 10.54 10.99
CA ILE A 162 -5.30 10.77 10.50
C ILE A 162 -5.82 9.56 9.70
N LEU A 163 -7.14 9.40 9.65
CA LEU A 163 -7.80 8.44 8.77
C LEU A 163 -7.72 8.92 7.31
N PRO A 164 -7.00 8.23 6.40
CA PRO A 164 -7.00 8.60 5.00
C PRO A 164 -8.34 8.28 4.33
N PRO A 165 -8.77 9.05 3.31
CA PRO A 165 -9.93 8.73 2.51
C PRO A 165 -9.57 7.71 1.41
N PRO A 166 -10.59 7.10 0.75
CA PRO A 166 -10.40 6.57 -0.60
C PRO A 166 -9.92 7.69 -1.53
N TYR A 167 -9.06 7.36 -2.49
CA TYR A 167 -8.56 8.33 -3.46
C TYR A 167 -8.57 7.76 -4.88
N GLU A 168 -8.56 8.67 -5.85
CA GLU A 168 -8.46 8.30 -7.26
C GLU A 168 -7.01 8.34 -7.72
N ILE A 169 -6.61 7.35 -8.52
CA ILE A 169 -5.35 7.42 -9.26
C ILE A 169 -5.44 8.48 -10.39
N PRO A 170 -4.30 8.94 -10.94
CA PRO A 170 -4.27 9.85 -12.09
C PRO A 170 -5.17 9.40 -13.26
N LYS A 171 -6.03 10.32 -13.71
CA LYS A 171 -7.02 10.07 -14.78
C LYS A 171 -6.55 10.50 -16.17
N SER A 172 -5.70 11.52 -16.23
CA SER A 172 -5.32 12.18 -17.48
C SER A 172 -4.16 11.48 -18.20
N GLY A 173 -3.43 10.60 -17.53
CA GLY A 173 -2.32 9.88 -18.12
C GLY A 173 -2.72 8.56 -18.78
N PRO A 174 -1.73 7.80 -19.30
CA PRO A 174 -1.94 6.57 -20.04
C PRO A 174 -2.73 5.52 -19.28
N THR A 175 -2.50 5.37 -17.97
CA THR A 175 -3.25 4.40 -17.16
C THR A 175 -4.73 4.80 -17.07
N GLY A 176 -5.00 6.09 -16.83
CA GLY A 176 -6.34 6.63 -16.79
C GLY A 176 -7.08 6.51 -18.13
N TYR A 177 -6.37 6.69 -19.26
CA TYR A 177 -6.92 6.45 -20.59
C TYR A 177 -7.41 5.00 -20.75
N VAL A 178 -6.58 4.00 -20.43
CA VAL A 178 -6.96 2.58 -20.56
C VAL A 178 -8.16 2.26 -19.68
N LEU A 179 -8.15 2.70 -18.41
CA LEU A 179 -9.27 2.45 -17.50
C LEU A 179 -10.57 3.08 -17.99
N SER A 180 -10.51 4.28 -18.56
CA SER A 180 -11.66 4.94 -19.18
C SER A 180 -12.22 4.13 -20.34
N GLN A 181 -11.36 3.62 -21.24
CA GLN A 181 -11.78 2.76 -22.36
C GLN A 181 -12.41 1.45 -21.88
N LEU A 182 -11.98 0.93 -20.73
CA LEU A 182 -12.54 -0.27 -20.10
C LEU A 182 -13.78 0.01 -19.23
N GLY A 183 -14.20 1.28 -19.08
CA GLY A 183 -15.31 1.66 -18.20
C GLY A 183 -15.05 1.39 -16.72
N ARG A 184 -13.78 1.33 -16.29
CA ARG A 184 -13.37 1.12 -14.89
C ARG A 184 -13.27 2.46 -14.16
N HIS A 185 -13.55 2.46 -12.85
CA HIS A 185 -13.31 3.62 -12.00
C HIS A 185 -11.82 3.73 -11.60
N PHE A 186 -11.46 4.84 -10.98
CA PHE A 186 -10.07 5.18 -10.60
C PHE A 186 -9.79 5.03 -9.10
N PHE A 187 -10.81 4.69 -8.32
CA PHE A 187 -10.69 4.64 -6.86
C PHE A 187 -9.88 3.45 -6.35
N ARG A 188 -8.99 3.76 -5.41
CA ARG A 188 -8.47 2.85 -4.40
C ARG A 188 -9.24 3.08 -3.09
N PRO A 189 -9.58 2.03 -2.33
CA PRO A 189 -10.15 2.18 -0.98
C PRO A 189 -9.18 2.91 -0.06
N ALA A 190 -9.66 3.45 1.06
CA ALA A 190 -8.78 3.99 2.11
C ALA A 190 -7.81 2.90 2.61
N HIS A 191 -6.52 3.24 2.75
CA HIS A 191 -5.51 2.30 3.22
C HIS A 191 -4.30 2.97 3.89
N LEU A 192 -3.58 2.18 4.67
CA LEU A 192 -2.26 2.48 5.20
C LEU A 192 -1.24 1.59 4.49
N HIS A 193 -0.10 2.12 4.08
CA HIS A 193 1.00 1.29 3.59
C HIS A 193 2.08 1.13 4.66
N MET A 194 2.78 0.00 4.64
CA MET A 194 3.90 -0.19 5.53
C MET A 194 4.96 -1.15 5.00
N LYS A 195 6.19 -0.94 5.47
CA LYS A 195 7.26 -1.92 5.44
C LYS A 195 7.67 -2.29 6.86
N LEU A 196 7.80 -3.58 7.12
CA LEU A 196 8.28 -4.12 8.39
C LEU A 196 9.70 -4.64 8.21
N ARG A 197 10.64 -4.15 9.01
CA ARG A 197 12.06 -4.51 8.94
C ARG A 197 12.61 -4.90 10.31
N HIS A 198 13.34 -6.01 10.32
CA HIS A 198 14.08 -6.45 11.49
C HIS A 198 15.31 -7.27 11.06
N PRO A 199 16.47 -7.17 11.72
CA PRO A 199 17.69 -7.85 11.29
C PRO A 199 17.57 -9.38 11.15
N ASN A 200 16.63 -9.98 11.88
CA ASN A 200 16.42 -11.43 11.90
C ASN A 200 15.20 -11.90 11.09
N HIS A 201 14.51 -11.01 10.38
CA HIS A 201 13.36 -11.38 9.54
C HIS A 201 13.49 -10.80 8.14
N VAL A 202 12.87 -11.46 7.16
CA VAL A 202 12.74 -10.92 5.81
C VAL A 202 11.85 -9.67 5.86
N GLU A 203 12.24 -8.62 5.15
CA GLU A 203 11.42 -7.41 5.02
C GLU A 203 10.04 -7.78 4.45
N MET A 204 8.99 -7.31 5.09
CA MET A 204 7.61 -7.51 4.65
C MET A 204 7.05 -6.18 4.16
N THR A 205 6.50 -6.16 2.94
CA THR A 205 5.72 -5.03 2.43
C THR A 205 4.24 -5.36 2.51
N SER A 206 3.45 -4.43 3.05
CA SER A 206 2.02 -4.64 3.18
C SER A 206 1.25 -3.33 3.06
N GLN A 207 -0.06 -3.45 2.89
CA GLN A 207 -0.99 -2.34 2.99
C GLN A 207 -2.27 -2.86 3.60
N LEU A 208 -2.89 -2.02 4.42
CA LEU A 208 -3.98 -2.39 5.29
C LEU A 208 -5.20 -1.53 5.01
N TYR A 209 -6.37 -2.14 5.06
CA TYR A 209 -7.64 -1.51 4.68
C TYR A 209 -8.62 -1.46 5.85
N PHE A 210 -9.54 -0.51 5.79
CA PHE A 210 -10.52 -0.27 6.86
C PHE A 210 -11.82 -1.02 6.61
N ALA A 211 -12.26 -1.82 7.58
CA ALA A 211 -13.49 -2.59 7.49
C ALA A 211 -14.71 -1.68 7.21
N GLY A 212 -15.54 -2.06 6.24
CA GLY A 212 -16.74 -1.30 5.85
C GLY A 212 -16.47 -0.08 4.98
N GLY A 213 -15.21 0.19 4.59
CA GLY A 213 -14.86 1.28 3.70
C GLY A 213 -15.35 1.10 2.25
N ASP A 214 -15.42 2.21 1.52
CA ASP A 214 -15.74 2.20 0.09
C ASP A 214 -14.64 1.52 -0.73
N TYR A 215 -15.03 0.99 -1.88
CA TYR A 215 -14.16 0.36 -2.89
C TYR A 215 -13.41 -0.92 -2.47
N LEU A 216 -13.66 -1.48 -1.27
CA LEU A 216 -13.00 -2.72 -0.83
C LEU A 216 -13.22 -3.90 -1.79
N LYS A 217 -14.37 -3.96 -2.46
CA LYS A 217 -14.74 -5.07 -3.36
C LYS A 217 -14.28 -4.88 -4.80
N ASN A 218 -13.79 -3.69 -5.14
CA ASN A 218 -13.51 -3.30 -6.52
C ASN A 218 -12.32 -2.33 -6.63
N ASP A 219 -11.35 -2.39 -5.72
CA ASP A 219 -10.10 -1.63 -5.79
C ASP A 219 -9.52 -1.66 -7.22
N VAL A 220 -9.23 -0.49 -7.78
CA VAL A 220 -8.68 -0.38 -9.14
C VAL A 220 -7.36 -1.14 -9.29
N ALA A 221 -6.57 -1.26 -8.22
CA ALA A 221 -5.32 -2.02 -8.18
C ALA A 221 -5.49 -3.50 -7.78
N ASN A 222 -6.74 -3.94 -7.53
CA ASN A 222 -7.08 -5.32 -7.15
C ASN A 222 -6.26 -5.88 -5.97
N ALA A 223 -5.90 -5.03 -5.00
CA ALA A 223 -4.96 -5.41 -3.96
C ALA A 223 -5.60 -5.77 -2.61
N VAL A 224 -6.91 -5.57 -2.46
CA VAL A 224 -7.64 -5.92 -1.24
C VAL A 224 -7.72 -7.43 -1.08
N ARG A 225 -7.32 -7.93 0.09
CA ARG A 225 -7.50 -9.33 0.52
C ARG A 225 -8.11 -9.34 1.92
N GLU A 226 -8.86 -10.38 2.27
CA GLU A 226 -9.54 -10.50 3.56
C GLU A 226 -8.55 -10.37 4.73
N GLY A 227 -7.39 -11.03 4.63
CA GLY A 227 -6.33 -10.97 5.64
C GLY A 227 -5.62 -9.62 5.76
N LEU A 228 -5.96 -8.61 4.93
CA LEU A 228 -5.39 -7.25 4.99
C LEU A 228 -6.38 -6.23 5.60
N ILE A 229 -7.51 -6.70 6.14
CA ILE A 229 -8.54 -5.84 6.75
C ILE A 229 -8.49 -6.03 8.27
N GLY A 230 -8.09 -4.99 8.99
CA GLY A 230 -7.99 -4.98 10.44
C GLY A 230 -9.28 -4.57 11.16
N VAL A 231 -9.22 -4.56 12.49
CA VAL A 231 -10.33 -4.14 13.35
C VAL A 231 -10.37 -2.62 13.41
N PHE A 232 -11.49 -2.04 13.01
CA PHE A 232 -11.67 -0.60 12.93
C PHE A 232 -12.83 -0.15 13.83
N SER A 233 -12.53 0.74 14.79
CA SER A 233 -13.47 1.14 15.84
C SER A 233 -13.54 2.66 15.98
N TYR A 234 -14.76 3.19 16.08
CA TYR A 234 -15.02 4.57 16.45
C TYR A 234 -15.07 4.71 17.98
N VAL A 235 -14.42 5.73 18.52
CA VAL A 235 -14.35 5.99 19.97
C VAL A 235 -14.91 7.38 20.26
N ASP A 236 -16.07 7.40 20.92
CA ASP A 236 -16.77 8.61 21.37
C ASP A 236 -16.92 8.70 22.90
N ASP A 237 -16.37 7.73 23.65
CA ASP A 237 -16.37 7.75 25.12
C ASP A 237 -15.59 8.96 25.65
N PRO A 238 -16.23 9.90 26.36
CA PRO A 238 -15.57 11.09 26.90
C PRO A 238 -14.39 10.79 27.82
N ALA A 239 -14.42 9.67 28.56
CA ALA A 239 -13.32 9.29 29.44
C ALA A 239 -12.07 8.89 28.66
N GLU A 240 -12.24 8.16 27.56
CA GLU A 240 -11.15 7.73 26.69
C GLU A 240 -10.59 8.88 25.85
N ILE A 241 -11.46 9.76 25.34
CA ILE A 241 -11.08 11.00 24.66
C ILE A 241 -10.20 11.86 25.57
N ALA A 242 -10.65 12.10 26.82
CA ALA A 242 -9.90 12.88 27.80
C ALA A 242 -8.58 12.20 28.20
N ARG A 243 -8.55 10.86 28.34
CA ARG A 243 -7.33 10.09 28.64
C ARG A 243 -6.24 10.30 27.58
N ARG A 244 -6.63 10.45 26.32
CA ARG A 244 -5.71 10.72 25.20
C ARG A 244 -5.44 12.21 24.95
N GLY A 245 -5.98 13.08 25.80
CA GLY A 245 -5.82 14.54 25.69
C GLY A 245 -6.48 15.13 24.44
N LEU A 246 -7.55 14.51 23.96
CA LEU A 246 -8.32 14.96 22.79
C LEU A 246 -9.60 15.68 23.23
N SER A 247 -10.19 16.45 22.31
CA SER A 247 -11.49 17.10 22.45
C SER A 247 -12.60 16.42 21.65
N ASP A 248 -12.22 15.69 20.61
CA ASP A 248 -13.12 15.13 19.62
C ASP A 248 -13.00 13.60 19.58
N PRO A 249 -14.07 12.90 19.15
CA PRO A 249 -14.02 11.47 18.85
C PRO A 249 -12.93 11.13 17.83
N PHE A 250 -12.46 9.89 17.89
CA PHE A 250 -11.37 9.41 17.05
C PHE A 250 -11.60 7.96 16.65
N TYR A 251 -10.76 7.45 15.76
CA TYR A 251 -10.76 6.05 15.37
C TYR A 251 -9.55 5.30 15.95
N VAL A 252 -9.76 4.03 16.25
CA VAL A 252 -8.70 3.06 16.52
C VAL A 252 -8.73 2.02 15.41
N TYR A 253 -7.59 1.82 14.75
CA TYR A 253 -7.39 0.73 13.82
C TYR A 253 -6.37 -0.24 14.42
N ARG A 254 -6.79 -1.47 14.68
CA ARG A 254 -5.93 -2.53 15.21
C ARG A 254 -5.65 -3.58 14.14
N TYR A 255 -4.37 -3.87 13.93
CA TYR A 255 -3.94 -5.00 13.11
C TYR A 255 -2.70 -5.64 13.72
N ASP A 256 -2.76 -6.95 13.95
CA ASP A 256 -1.66 -7.73 14.53
C ASP A 256 -0.93 -8.48 13.41
N PHE A 257 0.39 -8.28 13.31
CA PHE A 257 1.23 -8.91 12.30
C PHE A 257 1.80 -10.22 12.83
N THR A 258 1.80 -11.23 11.97
CA THR A 258 2.56 -12.46 12.17
C THR A 258 3.60 -12.57 11.06
N LEU A 259 4.88 -12.65 11.41
CA LEU A 259 5.96 -12.88 10.45
C LEU A 259 6.33 -14.36 10.40
N PRO A 260 6.77 -14.87 9.22
CA PRO A 260 7.40 -16.18 9.12
C PRO A 260 8.57 -16.34 10.11
N SER A 261 8.77 -17.57 10.60
CA SER A 261 9.89 -17.93 11.48
C SER A 261 11.26 -17.80 10.83
#